data_AF-A0A3A8PXM2-F1
#
_entry.id   AF-A0A3A8PXM2-F1
#
_cell.length_a   1.000
_cell.length_b   1.000
_cell.length_c   1.000
_cell.angle_alpha   90.00
_cell.angle_beta   90.00
_cell.angle_gamma   90.00
#
_symmetry.space_group_name_H-M   'P 1'
#
loop_
_entity.id
_entity.type
_entity.pdbx_description
1 polymer ?
#
loop_
_entity_poly.entity_id
_entity_poly.type
_entity_poly.pdbx_seq_one_letter_code
_entity_poly.pdbx_strand_id
1 'polypeptide(L)'
;MRKLMIAVTAVAGLTMVTGCKKDDVQDQREDVAEARQEAAQETAEARQDESRELASAQEGANEDVAEARQDANDKIASANEEVRDEEQDLAEAQANRNEDLAEDRANRNEELATGGSGMAGATSAAAATTVNGRVLSKSGDTLTLVDSTNKELKIKTNDKTAVMDNGSRAVKLDDIKEGSQVRASYVMDGKDMVARDVTLVAPIKKMDK
;
A
#
# COMPACT_ATOMS: atom_id res chain seq x y z
N MET A 1 -13.10 5.65 -32.05
CA MET A 1 -13.78 5.15 -33.26
C MET A 1 -13.07 5.69 -34.50
N ARG A 2 -12.18 4.91 -35.10
CA ARG A 2 -11.43 5.32 -36.32
C ARG A 2 -12.20 4.84 -37.54
N LYS A 3 -12.65 5.77 -38.39
CA LYS A 3 -13.27 5.48 -39.71
C LYS A 3 -12.21 5.70 -40.78
N LEU A 4 -11.62 4.62 -41.28
CA LEU A 4 -10.84 4.60 -42.52
C LEU A 4 -11.84 4.43 -43.68
N MET A 5 -11.89 5.41 -44.59
CA MET A 5 -12.51 5.26 -45.90
C MET A 5 -11.45 5.55 -46.96
N ILE A 6 -10.89 4.48 -47.53
CA ILE A 6 -10.03 4.54 -48.71
C ILE A 6 -10.92 4.12 -49.89
N ALA A 7 -11.31 5.09 -50.72
CA ALA A 7 -11.96 4.85 -51.99
C ALA A 7 -10.89 4.80 -53.09
N VAL A 8 -10.56 3.60 -53.55
CA VAL A 8 -9.69 3.39 -54.73
C VAL A 8 -10.57 3.46 -55.97
N THR A 9 -10.56 4.60 -56.66
CA THR A 9 -11.23 4.76 -57.94
C THR A 9 -10.25 4.35 -59.05
N ALA A 10 -10.54 3.23 -59.71
CA ALA A 10 -9.74 2.72 -60.82
C ALA A 10 -9.83 3.64 -62.04
N VAL A 11 -8.68 4.10 -62.54
CA VAL A 11 -8.58 4.89 -63.78
C VAL A 11 -8.69 3.96 -64.98
N ALA A 12 -9.76 4.11 -65.75
CA ALA A 12 -9.96 3.40 -67.01
C ALA A 12 -9.09 4.03 -68.11
N GLY A 13 -8.27 3.20 -68.76
CA GLY A 13 -7.40 3.60 -69.87
C GLY A 13 -8.20 3.94 -71.13
N LEU A 14 -7.87 5.09 -71.73
CA LEU A 14 -8.32 5.49 -73.06
C LEU A 14 -7.28 5.10 -74.11
N THR A 15 -7.73 4.31 -75.08
CA THR A 15 -6.97 3.75 -76.20
C THR A 15 -6.84 4.75 -77.36
N MET A 16 -5.59 4.96 -77.79
CA MET A 16 -5.04 5.23 -79.13
C MET A 16 -5.75 6.21 -80.08
N VAL A 17 -5.02 7.28 -80.43
CA VAL A 17 -5.12 7.95 -81.74
C VAL A 17 -3.78 7.81 -82.46
N THR A 18 -3.79 7.11 -83.60
CA THR A 18 -2.69 7.03 -84.57
C THR A 18 -2.70 8.26 -85.48
N GLY A 19 -1.71 9.13 -85.33
CA GLY A 19 -1.42 10.26 -86.22
C GLY A 19 -0.10 10.92 -85.82
N CYS A 20 0.99 10.55 -86.48
CA CYS A 20 2.36 11.00 -86.18
C CYS A 20 2.53 12.51 -86.38
N LYS A 21 2.56 13.28 -85.29
CA LYS A 21 3.63 14.27 -85.07
C LYS A 21 4.60 13.62 -84.10
N LYS A 22 5.82 13.38 -84.57
CA LYS A 22 6.84 12.62 -83.83
C LYS A 22 7.42 13.44 -82.67
N ASP A 23 7.25 14.76 -82.72
CA ASP A 23 7.64 15.72 -81.69
C ASP A 23 6.70 15.65 -80.46
N ASP A 24 5.38 15.63 -80.65
CA ASP A 24 4.38 15.62 -79.56
C ASP A 24 4.48 14.41 -78.59
N VAL A 25 5.03 13.28 -79.05
CA VAL A 25 5.16 12.05 -78.22
C VAL A 25 6.45 12.06 -77.39
N GLN A 26 7.49 12.78 -77.83
CA GLN A 26 8.68 12.99 -77.02
C GLN A 26 8.39 14.01 -75.93
N ASP A 27 7.70 15.10 -76.26
CA ASP A 27 7.28 16.12 -75.30
C ASP A 27 6.37 15.51 -74.20
N GLN A 28 5.37 14.71 -74.57
CA GLN A 28 4.52 14.03 -73.57
C GLN A 28 5.28 13.01 -72.70
N ARG A 29 6.39 12.43 -73.19
CA ARG A 29 7.21 11.51 -72.38
C ARG A 29 8.08 12.26 -71.39
N GLU A 30 8.54 13.45 -71.76
CA GLU A 30 9.29 14.34 -70.90
C GLU A 30 8.39 14.91 -69.79
N ASP A 31 7.18 15.37 -70.13
CA ASP A 31 6.16 15.83 -69.17
C ASP A 31 5.78 14.76 -68.15
N VAL A 32 5.61 13.50 -68.59
CA VAL A 32 5.28 12.38 -67.69
C VAL A 32 6.48 12.00 -66.81
N ALA A 33 7.71 12.17 -67.30
CA ALA A 33 8.90 11.93 -66.49
C ALA A 33 9.06 13.00 -65.42
N GLU A 34 8.83 14.26 -65.77
CA GLU A 34 8.84 15.41 -64.85
C GLU A 34 7.74 15.28 -63.79
N ALA A 35 6.49 15.01 -64.19
CA ALA A 35 5.38 14.79 -63.26
C ALA A 35 5.63 13.59 -62.30
N ARG A 36 6.32 12.54 -62.77
CA ARG A 36 6.73 11.42 -61.90
C ARG A 36 7.83 11.81 -60.93
N GLN A 37 8.76 12.66 -61.36
CA GLN A 37 9.84 13.16 -60.52
C GLN A 37 9.29 14.10 -59.43
N GLU A 38 8.40 15.03 -59.80
CA GLU A 38 7.70 15.90 -58.85
C GLU A 38 6.87 15.09 -57.85
N ALA A 39 6.07 14.13 -58.31
CA ALA A 39 5.29 13.27 -57.41
C ALA A 39 6.18 12.42 -56.48
N ALA A 40 7.35 11.96 -56.97
CA ALA A 40 8.31 11.23 -56.15
C ALA A 40 8.97 12.14 -55.10
N GLN A 41 9.27 13.39 -55.46
CA GLN A 41 9.83 14.39 -54.55
C GLN A 41 8.81 14.79 -53.48
N GLU A 42 7.59 15.12 -53.87
CA GLU A 42 6.50 15.45 -52.94
C GLU A 42 6.22 14.28 -51.96
N THR A 43 6.26 13.04 -52.46
CA THR A 43 6.12 11.85 -51.61
C THR A 43 7.30 11.69 -50.63
N ALA A 44 8.52 12.06 -51.04
CA ALA A 44 9.70 11.98 -50.18
C ALA A 44 9.65 13.06 -49.08
N GLU A 45 9.24 14.27 -49.42
CA GLU A 45 9.06 15.38 -48.48
C GLU A 45 7.95 15.06 -47.47
N ALA A 46 6.80 14.56 -47.92
CA ALA A 46 5.70 14.14 -47.04
C ALA A 46 6.12 13.06 -46.04
N ARG A 47 6.91 12.07 -46.48
CA ARG A 47 7.47 11.04 -45.58
C ARG A 47 8.48 11.62 -44.61
N GLN A 48 9.28 12.59 -45.04
CA GLN A 48 10.27 13.22 -44.19
C GLN A 48 9.59 14.04 -43.08
N ASP A 49 8.52 14.77 -43.41
CA ASP A 49 7.75 15.52 -42.42
C ASP A 49 6.99 14.60 -41.45
N GLU A 50 6.35 13.54 -41.94
CA GLU A 50 5.73 12.53 -41.07
C GLU A 50 6.77 11.87 -40.13
N SER A 51 7.98 11.62 -40.62
CA SER A 51 9.06 11.06 -39.78
C SER A 51 9.53 12.03 -38.69
N ARG A 52 9.54 13.34 -38.96
CA ARG A 52 9.83 14.37 -37.97
C ARG A 52 8.74 14.50 -36.92
N GLU A 53 7.47 14.47 -37.34
CA GLU A 53 6.33 14.51 -36.40
C GLU A 53 6.29 13.28 -35.50
N LEU A 54 6.59 12.10 -36.03
CA LEU A 54 6.68 10.87 -35.23
C LEU A 54 7.83 10.94 -34.22
N ALA A 55 8.99 11.48 -34.64
CA ALA A 55 10.13 11.64 -33.74
C ALA A 55 9.82 12.62 -32.61
N SER A 56 9.23 13.78 -32.90
CA SER A 56 8.88 14.77 -31.87
C SER A 56 7.76 14.27 -30.94
N ALA A 57 6.77 13.54 -31.46
CA ALA A 57 5.75 12.91 -30.64
C ALA A 57 6.33 11.83 -29.70
N GLN A 58 7.30 11.06 -30.18
CA GLN A 58 7.99 10.05 -29.37
C GLN A 58 8.89 10.71 -28.31
N GLU A 59 9.55 11.81 -28.64
CA GLU A 59 10.36 12.59 -27.70
C GLU A 59 9.51 13.19 -26.59
N GLY A 60 8.39 13.85 -26.93
CA GLY A 60 7.46 14.39 -25.94
C GLY A 60 6.85 13.32 -25.04
N ALA A 61 6.47 12.17 -25.60
CA ALA A 61 5.98 11.05 -24.80
C ALA A 61 7.04 10.48 -23.83
N ASN A 62 8.31 10.47 -24.23
CA ASN A 62 9.40 10.04 -23.35
C ASN A 62 9.69 11.08 -22.25
N GLU A 63 9.58 12.37 -22.56
CA GLU A 63 9.72 13.47 -21.61
C GLU A 63 8.63 13.40 -20.54
N ASP A 64 7.36 13.25 -20.93
CA ASP A 64 6.23 13.09 -20.01
C ASP A 64 6.42 11.89 -19.07
N VAL A 65 6.91 10.76 -19.61
CA VAL A 65 7.19 9.56 -18.81
C VAL A 65 8.35 9.78 -17.85
N ALA A 66 9.38 10.51 -18.25
CA ALA A 66 10.50 10.84 -17.39
C ALA A 66 10.07 11.77 -16.26
N GLU A 67 9.29 12.81 -16.55
CA GLU A 67 8.75 13.75 -15.57
C GLU A 67 7.84 13.03 -14.57
N ALA A 68 6.90 12.19 -15.05
CA ALA A 68 6.02 11.42 -14.17
C ALA A 68 6.79 10.45 -13.25
N ARG A 69 7.89 9.86 -13.74
CA ARG A 69 8.76 9.01 -12.92
C ARG A 69 9.53 9.81 -11.88
N GLN A 70 9.99 11.00 -12.25
CA GLN A 70 10.70 11.88 -11.32
C GLN A 70 9.77 12.35 -10.21
N ASP A 71 8.58 12.87 -10.55
CA ASP A 71 7.58 13.32 -9.57
C ASP A 71 7.12 12.19 -8.64
N ALA A 72 6.97 10.96 -9.17
CA ALA A 72 6.68 9.79 -8.35
C ALA A 72 7.83 9.45 -7.38
N ASN A 73 9.08 9.51 -7.83
CA ASN A 73 10.25 9.28 -6.97
C ASN A 73 10.39 10.37 -5.90
N ASP A 74 10.16 11.63 -6.24
CA ASP A 74 10.23 12.75 -5.30
C ASP A 74 9.17 12.58 -4.21
N LYS A 75 7.93 12.22 -4.58
CA LYS A 75 6.86 11.90 -3.62
C LYS A 75 7.20 10.73 -2.71
N ILE A 76 7.82 9.67 -3.24
CA ILE A 76 8.27 8.53 -2.44
C ILE A 76 9.39 8.93 -1.49
N ALA A 77 10.33 9.78 -1.94
CA ALA A 77 11.40 10.28 -1.10
C ALA A 77 10.87 11.11 0.06
N SER A 78 9.98 12.07 -0.20
CA SER A 78 9.34 12.89 0.82
C SER A 78 8.52 12.06 1.81
N ALA A 79 7.72 11.11 1.32
CA ALA A 79 6.95 10.23 2.21
C ALA A 79 7.83 9.36 3.11
N ASN A 80 8.99 8.88 2.62
CA ASN A 80 9.93 8.13 3.46
C ASN A 80 10.63 9.01 4.50
N GLU A 81 10.86 10.29 4.20
CA GLU A 81 11.41 11.26 5.14
C GLU A 81 10.39 11.54 6.26
N GLU A 82 9.13 11.81 5.92
CA GLU A 82 8.05 11.98 6.89
C GLU A 82 7.88 10.77 7.82
N VAL A 83 7.92 9.55 7.27
CA VAL A 83 7.84 8.32 8.08
C VAL A 83 9.02 8.20 9.04
N ARG A 84 10.24 8.57 8.60
CA ARG A 84 11.42 8.53 9.48
C ARG A 84 11.33 9.55 10.61
N ASP A 85 10.85 10.75 10.31
CA ASP A 85 10.67 11.79 11.32
C ASP A 85 9.62 11.37 12.36
N GLU A 86 8.49 10.80 11.93
CA GLU A 86 7.48 10.25 12.85
C GLU A 86 8.01 9.06 13.67
N GLU A 87 8.81 8.17 13.07
CA GLU A 87 9.48 7.08 13.81
C GLU A 87 10.44 7.61 14.87
N GLN A 88 11.18 8.68 14.56
CA GLN A 88 12.10 9.33 15.48
C GLN A 88 11.33 10.00 16.64
N ASP A 89 10.26 10.74 16.34
CA ASP A 89 9.40 11.36 17.36
C ASP A 89 8.76 10.31 18.28
N LEU A 90 8.33 9.17 17.72
CA LEU A 90 7.80 8.06 18.51
C LEU A 90 8.86 7.40 19.38
N ALA A 91 10.09 7.25 18.87
CA ALA A 91 11.21 6.71 19.63
C ALA A 91 11.60 7.65 20.79
N GLU A 92 11.62 8.96 20.56
CA GLU A 92 11.90 9.96 21.58
C GLU A 92 10.77 10.02 22.63
N ALA A 93 9.51 9.98 22.21
CA ALA A 93 8.37 9.89 23.13
C ALA A 93 8.40 8.61 23.99
N GLN A 94 8.86 7.49 23.42
CA GLN A 94 9.06 6.24 24.18
C GLN A 94 10.24 6.33 25.15
N ALA A 95 11.34 6.96 24.75
CA ALA A 95 12.50 7.19 25.60
C ALA A 95 12.15 8.07 26.81
N ASN A 96 11.51 9.22 26.57
CA ASN A 96 11.04 10.12 27.62
C ASN A 96 10.07 9.41 28.57
N ARG A 97 9.11 8.63 28.04
CA ARG A 97 8.20 7.85 28.88
C ARG A 97 8.92 6.81 29.74
N ASN A 98 9.98 6.19 29.22
CA ASN A 98 10.77 5.22 29.97
C ASN A 98 11.60 5.90 31.07
N GLU A 99 12.11 7.10 30.81
CA GLU A 99 12.80 7.94 31.81
C GLU A 99 11.84 8.36 32.93
N ASP A 100 10.67 8.89 32.60
CA ASP A 100 9.63 9.24 33.60
C ASP A 100 9.28 8.04 34.49
N LEU A 101 9.09 6.87 33.89
CA LEU A 101 8.80 5.63 34.63
C LEU A 101 9.99 5.15 35.47
N ALA A 102 11.23 5.42 35.05
CA ALA A 102 12.44 5.07 35.79
C ALA A 102 12.62 6.00 36.99
N GLU A 103 12.39 7.30 36.83
CA GLU A 103 12.39 8.29 37.91
C GLU A 103 11.28 8.02 38.93
N ASP A 104 10.05 7.74 38.48
CA ASP A 104 8.94 7.35 39.36
C ASP A 104 9.27 6.11 40.19
N ARG A 105 9.98 5.13 39.60
CA ARG A 105 10.44 3.94 40.32
C ARG A 105 11.54 4.27 41.32
N ALA A 106 12.49 5.12 40.96
CA ALA A 106 13.56 5.55 41.87
C ALA A 106 12.98 6.28 43.09
N ASN A 107 12.10 7.26 42.86
CA ASN A 107 11.42 8.00 43.91
C ASN A 107 10.58 7.09 44.83
N ARG A 108 9.81 6.15 44.26
CA ARG A 108 9.01 5.20 45.06
C ARG A 108 9.89 4.25 45.87
N ASN A 109 11.08 3.90 45.37
CA ASN A 109 12.02 3.04 46.08
C ASN A 109 12.71 3.77 47.25
N GLU A 110 12.93 5.08 47.14
CA GLU A 110 13.40 5.92 48.26
C GLU A 110 12.31 6.13 49.33
N GLU A 111 11.04 6.25 48.92
CA GLU A 111 9.91 6.30 49.84
C GLU A 111 9.73 4.97 50.61
N LEU A 112 9.93 3.83 49.94
CA LEU A 112 9.93 2.50 50.56
C LEU A 112 11.13 2.24 51.49
N ALA A 113 12.27 2.92 51.26
CA ALA A 113 13.45 2.83 52.12
C ALA A 113 13.32 3.66 53.42
N THR A 114 12.40 4.62 53.48
CA THR A 114 12.21 5.51 54.64
C THR A 114 10.84 5.32 55.33
N GLY A 115 9.83 4.81 54.62
CA GLY A 115 8.47 4.60 55.11
C GLY A 115 8.19 3.16 55.53
N GLY A 116 8.59 2.79 56.75
CA GLY A 116 8.18 1.54 57.36
C GLY A 116 6.66 1.46 57.60
N SER A 117 6.11 0.28 57.37
CA SER A 117 4.82 -0.27 57.81
C SER A 117 3.56 -0.01 56.94
N GLY A 118 3.13 -1.10 56.29
CA GLY A 118 1.71 -1.39 56.06
C GLY A 118 1.18 -1.20 54.64
N MET A 119 1.19 -2.25 53.82
CA MET A 119 -0.01 -2.73 53.11
C MET A 119 0.33 -4.02 52.35
N ALA A 120 -0.52 -5.01 52.52
CA ALA A 120 -0.45 -6.34 51.94
C ALA A 120 -0.63 -6.34 50.40
N GLY A 121 0.00 -7.34 49.76
CA GLY A 121 -0.62 -8.01 48.61
C GLY A 121 -0.29 -7.48 47.23
N ALA A 122 0.99 -7.39 46.86
CA ALA A 122 1.38 -7.42 45.46
C ALA A 122 2.55 -8.40 45.28
N THR A 123 2.22 -9.68 45.21
CA THR A 123 3.13 -10.70 44.71
C THR A 123 3.61 -10.30 43.32
N SER A 124 4.86 -9.86 43.23
CA SER A 124 5.77 -10.02 42.10
C SER A 124 5.07 -10.13 40.73
N ALA A 125 4.65 -8.99 40.18
CA ALA A 125 4.21 -8.90 38.79
C ALA A 125 5.44 -9.07 37.88
N ALA A 126 5.68 -10.30 37.40
CA ALA A 126 6.45 -10.50 36.18
C ALA A 126 5.83 -9.62 35.09
N ALA A 127 6.66 -8.88 34.34
CA ALA A 127 6.21 -7.96 33.30
C ALA A 127 5.31 -8.70 32.31
N ALA A 128 3.99 -8.45 32.41
CA ALA A 128 3.01 -9.10 31.55
C ALA A 128 3.09 -8.50 30.15
N THR A 129 3.29 -9.35 29.15
CA THR A 129 3.29 -8.94 27.74
C THR A 129 1.85 -8.77 27.30
N THR A 130 1.56 -7.69 26.58
CA THR A 130 0.20 -7.40 26.10
C THR A 130 0.11 -7.68 24.62
N VAL A 131 -0.97 -8.34 24.21
CA VAL A 131 -1.30 -8.58 22.81
C VAL A 131 -2.72 -8.10 22.50
N ASN A 132 -2.88 -7.44 21.35
CA ASN A 132 -4.18 -7.11 20.79
C ASN A 132 -4.46 -8.10 19.67
N GLY A 133 -5.63 -8.74 19.70
CA GLY A 133 -5.99 -9.74 18.71
C GLY A 133 -7.48 -9.99 18.63
N ARG A 134 -7.86 -10.76 17.62
CA ARG A 134 -9.22 -11.27 17.44
C ARG A 134 -9.32 -12.67 18.04
N VAL A 135 -10.39 -12.94 18.77
CA VAL A 135 -10.67 -14.29 19.30
C VAL A 135 -11.02 -15.21 18.14
N LEU A 136 -10.20 -16.23 17.91
CA LEU A 136 -10.47 -17.25 16.89
C LEU A 136 -11.36 -18.35 17.46
N SER A 137 -11.01 -18.84 18.63
CA SER A 137 -11.76 -19.90 19.32
C SER A 137 -11.53 -19.83 20.82
N LYS A 138 -12.52 -20.32 21.57
CA LYS A 138 -12.43 -20.55 23.01
C LYS A 138 -12.68 -22.03 23.30
N SER A 139 -11.81 -22.63 24.11
CA SER A 139 -11.94 -24.03 24.52
C SER A 139 -11.54 -24.17 25.97
N GLY A 140 -12.55 -24.26 26.85
CA GLY A 140 -12.35 -24.32 28.31
C GLY A 140 -11.45 -23.19 28.80
N ASP A 141 -10.31 -23.58 29.35
CA ASP A 141 -9.29 -22.69 29.92
C ASP A 141 -8.27 -22.19 28.87
N THR A 142 -8.59 -22.24 27.58
CA THR A 142 -7.70 -21.79 26.50
C THR A 142 -8.42 -20.86 25.54
N LEU A 143 -7.83 -19.69 25.34
CA LEU A 143 -8.26 -18.68 24.39
C LEU A 143 -7.25 -18.65 23.23
N THR A 144 -7.73 -18.90 22.01
CA THR A 144 -6.91 -18.75 20.80
C THR A 144 -7.19 -17.40 20.17
N LEU A 145 -6.13 -16.62 19.98
CA LEU A 145 -6.17 -15.26 19.44
C LEU A 145 -5.38 -15.21 18.15
N VAL A 146 -5.82 -14.36 17.22
CA VAL A 146 -5.05 -13.98 16.03
C VAL A 146 -4.66 -12.52 16.20
N ASP A 147 -3.36 -12.24 16.21
CA ASP A 147 -2.86 -10.87 16.29
C ASP A 147 -2.96 -10.12 14.94
N SER A 148 -2.54 -8.85 14.92
CA SER A 148 -2.51 -8.03 13.69
C SER A 148 -1.54 -8.55 12.62
N THR A 149 -0.62 -9.43 12.98
CA THR A 149 0.33 -10.07 12.05
C THR A 149 -0.20 -11.40 11.49
N ASN A 150 -1.45 -11.74 11.79
CA ASN A 150 -2.09 -13.03 11.48
C ASN A 150 -1.42 -14.23 12.15
N LYS A 151 -0.75 -14.01 13.28
CA LYS A 151 -0.17 -15.10 14.07
C LYS A 151 -1.18 -15.61 15.09
N GLU A 152 -1.35 -16.92 15.12
CA GLU A 152 -2.14 -17.59 16.14
C GLU A 152 -1.39 -17.71 17.47
N LEU A 153 -2.05 -17.30 18.54
CA LEU A 153 -1.55 -17.29 19.91
C LEU A 153 -2.52 -18.06 20.79
N LYS A 154 -2.01 -19.12 21.43
CA LYS A 154 -2.77 -19.91 22.40
C LYS A 154 -2.45 -19.41 23.80
N ILE A 155 -3.44 -18.80 24.44
CA ILE A 155 -3.30 -18.25 25.78
C ILE A 155 -4.17 -19.06 26.74
N LYS A 156 -3.56 -19.62 27.78
CA LYS A 156 -4.28 -20.29 28.86
C LYS A 156 -4.88 -19.26 29.80
N THR A 157 -6.14 -19.41 30.14
CA THR A 157 -6.84 -18.64 31.16
C THR A 157 -6.98 -19.51 32.41
N ASN A 158 -7.03 -18.92 33.59
CA ASN A 158 -7.27 -19.63 34.84
C ASN A 158 -8.10 -18.77 35.79
N ASP A 159 -8.36 -19.26 37.01
CA ASP A 159 -9.14 -18.53 38.03
C ASP A 159 -8.54 -17.17 38.44
N LYS A 160 -7.28 -16.91 38.07
CA LYS A 160 -6.57 -15.65 38.33
C LYS A 160 -6.60 -14.70 37.13
N THR A 161 -7.19 -15.10 36.01
CA THR A 161 -7.37 -14.24 34.84
C THR A 161 -8.56 -13.31 35.07
N ALA A 162 -8.30 -12.01 35.13
CA ALA A 162 -9.36 -11.00 35.10
C ALA A 162 -9.87 -10.86 33.66
N VAL A 163 -11.18 -10.92 33.47
CA VAL A 163 -11.80 -10.71 32.17
C VAL A 163 -12.74 -9.50 32.26
N MET A 164 -12.49 -8.49 31.43
CA MET A 164 -13.18 -7.21 31.46
C MET A 164 -13.81 -6.88 30.11
N ASP A 165 -15.01 -6.30 30.11
CA ASP A 165 -15.65 -5.68 28.97
C ASP A 165 -15.36 -4.18 28.96
N ASN A 166 -14.72 -3.74 27.88
CA ASN A 166 -14.30 -2.36 27.63
C ASN A 166 -13.56 -1.72 28.83
N GLY A 167 -12.77 -2.54 29.54
CA GLY A 167 -11.99 -2.14 30.72
C GLY A 167 -12.80 -1.73 31.95
N SER A 168 -14.13 -1.93 31.95
CA SER A 168 -15.02 -1.33 32.95
C SER A 168 -15.93 -2.34 33.66
N ARG A 169 -16.29 -3.45 33.00
CA ARG A 169 -17.20 -4.46 33.57
C ARG A 169 -16.54 -5.81 33.62
N ALA A 170 -16.44 -6.44 34.79
CA ALA A 170 -15.98 -7.83 34.85
C ALA A 170 -17.01 -8.73 34.14
N VAL A 171 -16.54 -9.49 33.15
CA VAL A 171 -17.36 -10.45 32.38
C VAL A 171 -16.74 -11.82 32.46
N LYS A 172 -17.50 -12.86 32.14
CA LYS A 172 -16.92 -14.21 32.08
C LYS A 172 -16.26 -14.43 30.73
N LEU A 173 -15.28 -15.33 30.69
CA LEU A 173 -14.69 -15.79 29.41
C LEU A 173 -15.77 -16.31 28.45
N ASP A 174 -16.86 -16.86 29.00
CA ASP A 174 -17.98 -17.34 28.21
C ASP A 174 -18.74 -16.26 27.44
N ASP A 175 -18.76 -15.03 27.96
CA ASP A 175 -19.43 -13.88 27.34
C ASP A 175 -18.64 -13.32 26.16
N ILE A 176 -17.34 -13.66 26.07
CA ILE A 176 -16.49 -13.32 24.93
C ILE A 176 -16.86 -14.24 23.77
N LYS A 177 -17.28 -13.61 22.67
CA LYS A 177 -17.64 -14.32 21.44
C LYS A 177 -16.46 -14.42 20.47
N GLU A 178 -16.46 -15.49 19.68
CA GLU A 178 -15.50 -15.67 18.59
C GLU A 178 -15.66 -14.56 17.54
N GLY A 179 -14.54 -14.01 17.07
CA GLY A 179 -14.51 -12.84 16.20
C GLY A 179 -14.47 -11.51 16.92
N SER A 180 -14.62 -11.48 18.25
CA SER A 180 -14.46 -10.26 19.05
C SER A 180 -13.00 -9.82 19.13
N GLN A 181 -12.79 -8.51 19.24
CA GLN A 181 -11.46 -7.93 19.40
C GLN A 181 -11.15 -7.78 20.89
N VAL A 182 -10.07 -8.39 21.35
CA VAL A 182 -9.64 -8.36 22.75
C VAL A 182 -8.19 -7.90 22.86
N ARG A 183 -7.88 -7.34 24.01
CA ARG A 183 -6.53 -7.06 24.49
C ARG A 183 -6.25 -8.02 25.63
N ALA A 184 -5.33 -8.94 25.43
CA ALA A 184 -4.93 -9.91 26.46
C ALA A 184 -3.54 -9.57 26.99
N SER A 185 -3.40 -9.48 28.30
CA SER A 185 -2.14 -9.42 29.01
C SER A 185 -1.79 -10.81 29.52
N TYR A 186 -0.63 -11.33 29.14
CA TYR A 186 -0.17 -12.66 29.52
C TYR A 186 1.23 -12.64 30.12
N VAL A 187 1.52 -13.62 30.95
CA VAL A 187 2.87 -13.91 31.44
C VAL A 187 3.29 -15.28 30.93
N MET A 188 4.58 -15.46 30.67
CA MET A 188 5.14 -16.76 30.35
C MET A 188 5.29 -17.55 31.66
N ASP A 189 4.55 -18.64 31.79
CA ASP A 189 4.69 -19.61 32.88
C ASP A 189 5.31 -20.89 32.30
N GLY A 190 6.64 -20.96 32.35
CA GLY A 190 7.41 -22.00 31.66
C GLY A 190 7.27 -21.90 30.13
N LYS A 191 6.55 -22.85 29.53
CA LYS A 191 6.29 -22.90 28.08
C LYS A 191 4.90 -22.40 27.68
N ASP A 192 4.05 -22.14 28.67
CA ASP A 192 2.66 -21.75 28.44
C ASP A 192 2.49 -20.24 28.61
N MET A 193 1.69 -19.63 27.74
CA MET A 193 1.22 -18.26 27.93
C MET A 193 0.01 -18.28 28.85
N VAL A 194 0.10 -17.64 30.02
CA VAL A 194 -1.00 -17.58 30.98
C VAL A 194 -1.55 -16.15 31.07
N ALA A 195 -2.83 -15.98 30.75
CA ALA A 195 -3.52 -14.70 30.81
C ALA A 195 -3.65 -14.19 32.25
N ARG A 196 -3.30 -12.93 32.45
CA ARG A 196 -3.55 -12.17 33.69
C ARG A 196 -4.77 -11.28 33.54
N ASP A 197 -4.89 -10.60 32.40
CA ASP A 197 -6.01 -9.74 32.09
C ASP A 197 -6.47 -9.97 30.64
N VAL A 198 -7.78 -9.99 30.41
CA VAL A 198 -8.36 -10.04 29.06
C VAL A 198 -9.45 -8.98 28.98
N THR A 199 -9.18 -7.92 28.24
CA THR A 199 -10.13 -6.84 28.02
C THR A 199 -10.76 -6.94 26.63
N LEU A 200 -12.09 -7.03 26.54
CA LEU A 200 -12.84 -6.92 25.30
C LEU A 200 -12.86 -5.46 24.83
N VAL A 201 -12.26 -5.20 23.66
CA VAL A 201 -12.11 -3.84 23.09
C VAL A 201 -13.24 -3.55 22.10
N ALA A 202 -13.63 -4.53 21.29
CA ALA A 202 -14.77 -4.39 20.41
C ALA A 202 -15.57 -5.70 20.33
N PRO A 203 -16.88 -5.68 20.60
CA PRO A 203 -17.75 -6.81 20.35
C PRO A 203 -17.89 -7.04 18.84
N ILE A 204 -18.18 -8.28 18.43
CA ILE A 204 -18.43 -8.61 17.02
C ILE A 204 -19.50 -7.68 16.46
N LYS A 205 -19.13 -6.87 15.46
CA LYS A 205 -20.09 -6.11 14.67
C LYS A 205 -20.88 -7.13 13.86
N LYS A 206 -22.12 -7.41 14.27
CA LYS A 206 -23.05 -8.17 13.42
C LYS A 206 -23.15 -7.39 12.11
N MET A 207 -22.66 -7.96 11.01
CA MET A 207 -23.13 -7.51 9.70
C MET A 207 -24.55 -8.04 9.60
N ASP A 208 -25.53 -7.15 9.79
CA ASP A 208 -26.90 -7.42 9.40
C ASP A 208 -26.87 -7.83 7.91
N LYS A 209 -27.37 -9.03 7.64
CA LYS A 209 -27.56 -9.55 6.28
C LYS A 209 -28.88 -9.05 5.73
#